data_AF-A0A0L6JLA5-F1
#
_entry.id   AF-A0A0L6JLA5-F1
#
_cell.length_a   1.000
_cell.length_b   1.000
_cell.length_c   1.000
_cell.angle_alpha   90.00
_cell.angle_beta   90.00
_cell.angle_gamma   90.00
#
_symmetry.space_group_name_H-M   'P 1'
#
loop_
_entity.id
_entity.type
_entity.pdbx_description
1 polymer ?
#
loop_
_entity_poly.entity_id
_entity_poly.type
_entity_poly.pdbx_seq_one_letter_code
_entity_poly.pdbx_strand_id
1 'polypeptide(L)'
;MLRKDIVRVISIMIVLILICGNWVGTFAASPKDTQNPISASNDYKYDSKSGIYKIDKTKPYSVEFNWDNQSIKGIRKDPHGVICHEYTCSPNNSLTVTMGDNLSGIQEARYLWTENKDVPSSDIMILVHGFQTTEGKDEKKSFTIDIHDHKNDYSSLKKGLWYLHVYLIDRAGNETNTCSEPIYINKAYNLKINTIYDFGWKKYFRKADNTPTKLSSDGIGVEDMPVYKNKEGLGIKMGYSIDLSLDTVGLDKPDSRVRVKALFYGLDKTNTLTPVDVYAWNKDGKLINISDIKSEYYTKSKLLELSRSSIITPDNTKPDYSTWKFSYFIPYNARIVKHGANAPELNYEKRFTKLLVVFDIIGYKDYGSHTKTLEFSKLENGWSHGNGGIYGENYPVDSDLLTEEPPYRDELKYHGQVFWYDLSHTVMDDVNKGRKW
;
A
#
# COMPACT_ATOMS: atom_id res chain seq x y z
N MET A 1 -1.12 -89.07 -48.28
CA MET A 1 -2.01 -89.16 -47.09
C MET A 1 -2.31 -87.75 -46.58
N LEU A 2 -3.34 -87.56 -45.75
CA LEU A 2 -3.97 -86.26 -45.49
C LEU A 2 -3.13 -85.23 -44.69
N ARG A 3 -3.08 -84.01 -45.24
CA ARG A 3 -3.45 -82.70 -44.64
C ARG A 3 -3.13 -82.36 -43.16
N LYS A 4 -2.44 -81.20 -43.01
CA LYS A 4 -2.54 -80.09 -42.01
C LYS A 4 -1.19 -79.75 -41.34
N ASP A 5 -0.60 -78.58 -41.63
CA ASP A 5 -0.71 -77.27 -40.92
C ASP A 5 0.48 -77.15 -39.90
N ILE A 6 1.22 -76.04 -39.65
CA ILE A 6 1.09 -74.61 -40.01
C ILE A 6 2.48 -73.88 -39.97
N VAL A 7 2.70 -72.94 -40.91
CA VAL A 7 3.47 -71.64 -40.90
C VAL A 7 4.58 -71.42 -39.82
N ARG A 8 5.86 -71.18 -40.15
CA ARG A 8 6.53 -69.94 -40.70
C ARG A 8 7.89 -70.29 -41.36
N VAL A 9 8.49 -69.68 -42.41
CA VAL A 9 8.27 -68.48 -43.29
C VAL A 9 8.65 -67.11 -42.67
N ILE A 10 9.55 -66.24 -43.20
CA ILE A 10 10.56 -66.24 -44.31
C ILE A 10 11.61 -65.13 -43.98
N SER A 11 12.93 -65.36 -43.97
CA SER A 11 13.96 -65.26 -45.05
C SER A 11 14.45 -63.85 -45.48
N ILE A 12 15.78 -63.73 -45.65
CA ILE A 12 16.57 -62.55 -46.05
C ILE A 12 17.16 -62.77 -47.47
N MET A 13 17.06 -61.79 -48.37
CA MET A 13 17.92 -61.59 -49.58
C MET A 13 17.77 -60.10 -50.02
N ILE A 14 18.81 -59.28 -50.24
CA ILE A 14 19.97 -59.28 -51.18
C ILE A 14 19.69 -58.48 -52.48
N VAL A 15 20.75 -57.94 -53.11
CA VAL A 15 20.85 -57.07 -54.34
C VAL A 15 20.76 -55.56 -54.02
N LEU A 16 21.79 -54.69 -54.09
CA LEU A 16 23.12 -54.62 -54.77
C LEU A 16 23.09 -54.11 -56.23
N ILE A 17 23.57 -52.88 -56.50
CA ILE A 17 24.27 -52.42 -57.73
C ILE A 17 24.85 -51.00 -57.52
N LEU A 18 26.04 -50.74 -58.08
CA LEU A 18 26.75 -49.43 -58.08
C LEU A 18 26.36 -48.59 -59.31
N ILE A 19 26.61 -47.26 -59.27
CA ILE A 19 27.57 -46.55 -60.16
C ILE A 19 27.76 -45.09 -59.71
N CYS A 20 28.91 -44.50 -60.08
CA CYS A 20 29.55 -43.33 -59.48
C CYS A 20 28.90 -41.95 -59.80
N GLY A 21 29.07 -41.00 -58.86
CA GLY A 21 28.84 -39.56 -59.07
C GLY A 21 29.40 -38.77 -57.87
N ASN A 22 30.26 -37.78 -58.11
CA ASN A 22 31.17 -37.21 -57.10
C ASN A 22 30.73 -35.78 -56.70
N TRP A 23 30.38 -35.53 -55.43
CA TRP A 23 30.79 -34.35 -54.61
C TRP A 23 29.94 -34.07 -53.34
N VAL A 24 30.65 -33.82 -52.23
CA VAL A 24 30.33 -33.02 -51.02
C VAL A 24 29.02 -33.27 -50.26
N GLY A 25 29.14 -33.80 -49.03
CA GLY A 25 28.09 -33.77 -48.00
C GLY A 25 28.55 -34.42 -46.69
N THR A 26 28.83 -33.61 -45.65
CA THR A 26 29.20 -34.10 -44.31
C THR A 26 27.99 -34.67 -43.57
N PHE A 27 28.08 -35.92 -43.11
CA PHE A 27 27.13 -36.52 -42.17
C PHE A 27 27.80 -36.75 -40.80
N ALA A 28 27.36 -36.01 -39.79
CA ALA A 28 27.51 -36.38 -38.39
C ALA A 28 26.19 -36.97 -37.90
N ALA A 29 26.22 -38.17 -37.31
CA ALA A 29 25.03 -38.81 -36.76
C ALA A 29 24.67 -38.21 -35.39
N SER A 30 23.39 -37.93 -35.18
CA SER A 30 22.84 -37.41 -33.91
C SER A 30 22.76 -38.51 -32.84
N PRO A 31 23.11 -38.21 -31.57
CA PRO A 31 22.58 -38.93 -30.42
C PRO A 31 21.11 -38.54 -30.23
N LYS A 32 20.24 -39.55 -30.04
CA LYS A 32 18.86 -39.35 -29.59
C LYS A 32 18.89 -39.22 -28.07
N ASP A 33 18.44 -38.09 -27.53
CA ASP A 33 17.88 -37.97 -26.17
C ASP A 33 17.08 -36.67 -26.01
N THR A 34 16.17 -36.43 -26.97
CA THR A 34 15.18 -35.34 -26.92
C THR A 34 13.77 -35.89 -26.79
N GLN A 35 13.51 -36.65 -25.72
CA GLN A 35 12.14 -36.99 -25.32
C GLN A 35 11.91 -36.70 -23.83
N ASN A 36 11.02 -35.74 -23.61
CA ASN A 36 10.51 -35.32 -22.31
C ASN A 36 9.55 -36.40 -21.78
N PRO A 37 9.78 -37.03 -20.61
CA PRO A 37 8.82 -37.94 -20.01
C PRO A 37 7.81 -37.14 -19.18
N ILE A 38 6.59 -37.04 -19.72
CA ILE A 38 5.43 -36.60 -18.94
C ILE A 38 5.14 -37.66 -17.85
N SER A 39 4.87 -37.20 -16.62
CA SER A 39 4.40 -37.95 -15.44
C SER A 39 5.36 -38.97 -14.76
N ALA A 40 5.99 -38.53 -13.65
CA ALA A 40 6.23 -39.35 -12.44
C ALA A 40 6.71 -38.48 -11.24
N SER A 41 6.25 -38.86 -10.04
CA SER A 41 6.66 -38.49 -8.66
C SER A 41 7.81 -37.49 -8.39
N ASN A 42 7.56 -36.59 -7.44
CA ASN A 42 8.55 -35.75 -6.75
C ASN A 42 9.60 -36.58 -5.97
N ASP A 43 10.82 -36.78 -6.51
CA ASP A 43 12.06 -37.01 -5.72
C ASP A 43 13.35 -37.05 -6.58
N TYR A 44 13.46 -36.20 -7.61
CA TYR A 44 14.67 -36.16 -8.46
C TYR A 44 15.77 -35.25 -7.89
N LYS A 45 16.66 -35.83 -7.07
CA LYS A 45 18.05 -35.34 -7.00
C LYS A 45 18.79 -35.79 -8.26
N TYR A 46 19.16 -34.85 -9.12
CA TYR A 46 19.84 -35.14 -10.39
C TYR A 46 21.32 -35.51 -10.19
N ASP A 47 21.58 -36.80 -9.95
CA ASP A 47 22.90 -37.41 -10.12
C ASP A 47 23.23 -37.51 -11.63
N SER A 48 23.77 -36.42 -12.22
CA SER A 48 24.09 -36.37 -13.65
C SER A 48 25.32 -37.24 -13.98
N LYS A 49 25.08 -38.53 -14.25
CA LYS A 49 26.15 -39.49 -14.56
C LYS A 49 26.83 -39.22 -15.91
N SER A 50 26.23 -38.42 -16.78
CA SER A 50 26.73 -38.00 -18.10
C SER A 50 26.18 -36.64 -18.52
N GLY A 51 26.97 -35.85 -19.27
CA GLY A 51 26.59 -34.53 -19.81
C GLY A 51 27.56 -33.41 -19.43
N ILE A 52 27.35 -32.20 -19.96
CA ILE A 52 28.13 -31.00 -19.61
C ILE A 52 28.05 -30.67 -18.11
N TYR A 53 26.90 -30.96 -17.51
CA TYR A 53 26.53 -30.70 -16.11
C TYR A 53 27.39 -31.42 -15.06
N LYS A 54 28.07 -32.51 -15.42
CA LYS A 54 28.88 -33.29 -14.46
C LYS A 54 30.18 -32.58 -14.05
N ILE A 55 30.61 -31.62 -14.86
CA ILE A 55 31.88 -30.89 -14.70
C ILE A 55 31.63 -29.48 -14.16
N ASP A 56 30.43 -28.93 -14.40
CA ASP A 56 30.09 -27.59 -13.99
C ASP A 56 29.84 -27.50 -12.48
N LYS A 57 30.79 -26.85 -11.80
CA LYS A 57 30.73 -26.50 -10.38
C LYS A 57 30.58 -24.99 -10.20
N THR A 58 30.39 -24.26 -11.29
CA THR A 58 30.10 -22.83 -11.23
C THR A 58 28.69 -22.68 -10.68
N LYS A 59 28.51 -21.74 -9.77
CA LYS A 59 27.19 -21.43 -9.24
C LYS A 59 26.51 -20.37 -10.11
N PRO A 60 25.17 -20.35 -10.20
CA PRO A 60 24.43 -19.23 -10.77
C PRO A 60 24.92 -17.88 -10.22
N TYR A 61 25.14 -16.92 -11.11
CA TYR A 61 25.76 -15.63 -10.79
C TYR A 61 24.91 -14.44 -11.23
N SER A 62 25.35 -13.23 -10.86
CA SER A 62 24.69 -11.97 -11.19
C SER A 62 23.21 -11.91 -10.81
N VAL A 63 22.88 -12.21 -9.54
CA VAL A 63 21.64 -11.70 -8.94
C VAL A 63 21.80 -10.19 -8.76
N GLU A 64 21.24 -9.42 -9.70
CA GLU A 64 21.32 -7.97 -9.75
C GLU A 64 19.94 -7.37 -9.47
N PHE A 65 19.83 -6.64 -8.36
CA PHE A 65 18.60 -5.94 -7.94
C PHE A 65 18.55 -4.56 -8.60
N ASN A 66 17.63 -4.37 -9.57
CA ASN A 66 17.46 -3.08 -10.23
C ASN A 66 16.44 -2.21 -9.50
N TRP A 67 16.96 -1.37 -8.60
CA TRP A 67 16.22 -0.42 -7.78
C TRP A 67 15.85 0.91 -8.48
N ASP A 68 16.21 1.09 -9.76
CA ASP A 68 15.97 2.36 -10.46
C ASP A 68 14.47 2.61 -10.75
N ASN A 69 14.12 3.88 -10.91
CA ASN A 69 12.76 4.41 -11.11
C ASN A 69 11.72 4.13 -10.00
N GLN A 70 12.00 3.29 -9.01
CA GLN A 70 11.09 3.00 -7.90
C GLN A 70 11.62 3.40 -6.53
N SER A 71 12.94 3.26 -6.28
CA SER A 71 13.53 3.79 -5.05
C SER A 71 13.54 5.31 -5.07
N ILE A 72 13.10 5.92 -3.97
CA ILE A 72 13.45 7.31 -3.70
C ILE A 72 14.88 7.28 -3.20
N LYS A 73 15.85 7.73 -4.01
CA LYS A 73 17.29 7.66 -3.69
C LYS A 73 17.64 8.48 -2.44
N GLY A 74 17.50 7.84 -1.29
CA GLY A 74 17.87 8.31 0.02
C GLY A 74 18.52 7.17 0.79
N ILE A 75 19.78 7.35 1.15
CA ILE A 75 20.49 6.45 2.06
C ILE A 75 19.91 6.68 3.46
N ARG A 76 18.93 5.86 3.87
CA ARG A 76 18.67 5.66 5.30
C ARG A 76 19.76 4.74 5.83
N LYS A 77 20.28 5.02 7.03
CA LYS A 77 20.99 4.03 7.81
C LYS A 77 20.01 3.32 8.72
N ASP A 78 20.04 1.99 8.73
CA ASP A 78 19.39 1.22 9.79
C ASP A 78 20.08 1.51 11.15
N PRO A 79 19.56 0.99 12.29
CA PRO A 79 20.21 1.17 13.60
C PRO A 79 21.65 0.62 13.68
N HIS A 80 22.10 -0.16 12.70
CA HIS A 80 23.44 -0.75 12.61
C HIS A 80 24.35 -0.02 11.60
N GLY A 81 23.86 1.03 10.93
CA GLY A 81 24.61 1.85 9.99
C GLY A 81 24.52 1.42 8.51
N VAL A 82 23.72 0.41 8.18
CA VAL A 82 23.58 -0.18 6.83
C VAL A 82 22.69 0.69 5.95
N ILE A 83 23.12 0.91 4.71
CA ILE A 83 22.39 1.67 3.70
C ILE A 83 21.12 0.91 3.29
N CYS A 84 19.96 1.54 3.48
CA CYS A 84 18.65 1.05 3.06
C CYS A 84 18.11 1.88 1.89
N HIS A 85 17.44 1.23 0.93
CA HIS A 85 16.60 1.89 -0.07
C HIS A 85 15.25 2.29 0.54
N GLU A 86 14.61 3.36 0.07
CA GLU A 86 13.38 3.87 0.67
C GLU A 86 12.22 3.98 -0.34
N TYR A 87 11.03 3.52 0.06
CA TYR A 87 9.84 3.38 -0.79
C TYR A 87 8.59 4.00 -0.18
N THR A 88 7.74 4.55 -1.04
CA THR A 88 6.34 4.87 -0.72
C THR A 88 5.53 3.59 -0.74
N CYS A 89 4.71 3.31 0.27
CA CYS A 89 3.75 2.20 0.20
C CYS A 89 2.78 2.39 -1.00
N SER A 90 2.86 1.51 -2.00
CA SER A 90 2.08 1.59 -3.24
C SER A 90 1.89 0.19 -3.84
N PRO A 91 0.70 -0.14 -4.39
CA PRO A 91 0.41 -1.42 -5.04
C PRO A 91 1.07 -1.58 -6.42
N ASN A 92 1.74 -0.55 -6.93
CA ASN A 92 2.51 -0.64 -8.17
C ASN A 92 4.01 -0.85 -7.91
N ASN A 93 4.42 -0.98 -6.64
CA ASN A 93 5.82 -1.15 -6.27
C ASN A 93 6.30 -2.55 -6.65
N SER A 94 7.38 -2.60 -7.39
CA SER A 94 8.02 -3.83 -7.83
C SER A 94 9.53 -3.65 -8.02
N LEU A 95 10.25 -4.75 -7.96
CA LEU A 95 11.68 -4.83 -8.16
C LEU A 95 11.96 -5.67 -9.39
N THR A 96 12.72 -5.15 -10.33
CA THR A 96 13.27 -5.99 -11.41
C THR A 96 14.53 -6.68 -10.89
N VAL A 97 14.54 -8.00 -10.88
CA VAL A 97 15.73 -8.79 -10.55
C VAL A 97 16.23 -9.47 -11.81
N THR A 98 17.50 -9.28 -12.11
CA THR A 98 18.21 -9.98 -13.19
C THR A 98 19.03 -11.11 -12.57
N MET A 99 19.06 -12.27 -13.23
CA MET A 99 19.79 -13.46 -12.78
C MET A 99 20.41 -14.15 -13.98
N GLY A 100 21.56 -14.80 -13.82
CA GLY A 100 22.24 -15.49 -14.91
C GLY A 100 23.02 -16.73 -14.47
N ASP A 101 23.45 -17.49 -15.47
CA ASP A 101 24.35 -18.63 -15.33
C ASP A 101 25.16 -18.83 -16.61
N ASN A 102 26.28 -19.54 -16.56
CA ASN A 102 27.24 -19.66 -17.67
C ASN A 102 26.91 -20.79 -18.66
N LEU A 103 26.61 -21.99 -18.17
CA LEU A 103 26.70 -23.22 -18.96
C LEU A 103 25.57 -24.20 -18.64
N SER A 104 25.27 -24.41 -17.36
CA SER A 104 24.18 -25.31 -16.94
C SER A 104 22.80 -24.67 -17.19
N GLY A 105 22.72 -23.36 -17.05
CA GLY A 105 21.50 -22.57 -17.08
C GLY A 105 20.63 -22.81 -15.84
N ILE A 106 19.94 -21.76 -15.40
CA ILE A 106 19.03 -21.79 -14.26
C ILE A 106 17.82 -22.65 -14.62
N GLN A 107 17.52 -23.66 -13.79
CA GLN A 107 16.30 -24.47 -13.90
C GLN A 107 15.20 -23.99 -12.94
N GLU A 108 15.58 -23.39 -11.83
CA GLU A 108 14.69 -22.97 -10.76
C GLU A 108 15.17 -21.67 -10.10
N ALA A 109 14.24 -20.74 -9.90
CA ALA A 109 14.42 -19.53 -9.12
C ALA A 109 13.29 -19.40 -8.10
N ARG A 110 13.63 -19.06 -6.85
CA ARG A 110 12.66 -18.72 -5.79
C ARG A 110 13.01 -17.38 -5.15
N TYR A 111 12.04 -16.74 -4.52
CA TYR A 111 12.26 -15.52 -3.75
C TYR A 111 11.41 -15.47 -2.48
N LEU A 112 11.82 -14.64 -1.51
CA LEU A 112 11.03 -14.36 -0.32
C LEU A 112 11.36 -12.97 0.23
N TRP A 113 10.33 -12.21 0.56
CA TRP A 113 10.48 -10.97 1.34
C TRP A 113 10.41 -11.28 2.83
N THR A 114 11.41 -10.86 3.61
CA THR A 114 11.44 -11.04 5.08
C THR A 114 11.93 -9.79 5.81
N GLU A 115 11.56 -9.63 7.07
CA GLU A 115 12.15 -8.60 7.95
C GLU A 115 13.55 -9.02 8.48
N ASN A 116 13.89 -10.32 8.40
CA ASN A 116 15.23 -10.82 8.72
C ASN A 116 16.17 -10.77 7.51
N LYS A 117 17.44 -10.42 7.76
CA LYS A 117 18.57 -10.45 6.82
C LYS A 117 19.19 -11.84 6.66
N ASP A 118 19.02 -12.74 7.63
CA ASP A 118 19.55 -14.09 7.54
C ASP A 118 18.87 -14.89 6.41
N VAL A 119 19.63 -15.79 5.78
CA VAL A 119 19.15 -16.58 4.65
C VAL A 119 18.02 -17.52 5.11
N PRO A 120 16.80 -17.41 4.54
CA PRO A 120 15.69 -18.30 4.86
C PRO A 120 15.92 -19.70 4.28
N SER A 121 15.17 -20.67 4.78
CA SER A 121 15.12 -22.00 4.17
C SER A 121 14.39 -21.94 2.82
N SER A 122 14.86 -22.68 1.82
CA SER A 122 14.35 -22.56 0.44
C SER A 122 12.93 -23.12 0.24
N ASP A 123 12.46 -23.96 1.16
CA ASP A 123 11.11 -24.54 1.19
C ASP A 123 10.00 -23.53 1.47
N ILE A 124 10.29 -22.45 2.20
CA ILE A 124 9.34 -21.35 2.45
C ILE A 124 9.39 -20.23 1.39
N MET A 125 10.24 -20.35 0.37
CA MET A 125 10.39 -19.35 -0.70
C MET A 125 9.43 -19.59 -1.87
N ILE A 126 8.93 -18.50 -2.46
CA ILE A 126 7.96 -18.51 -3.56
C ILE A 126 8.66 -18.83 -4.89
N LEU A 127 8.14 -19.82 -5.63
CA LEU A 127 8.67 -20.22 -6.93
C LEU A 127 8.37 -19.18 -8.03
N VAL A 128 9.37 -18.82 -8.82
CA VAL A 128 9.21 -17.97 -10.01
C VAL A 128 8.76 -18.84 -11.20
N HIS A 129 7.45 -18.98 -11.37
CA HIS A 129 6.87 -19.82 -12.43
C HIS A 129 7.37 -19.42 -13.83
N GLY A 130 7.87 -20.40 -14.59
CA GLY A 130 8.36 -20.21 -15.96
C GLY A 130 9.75 -19.56 -16.07
N PHE A 131 10.45 -19.31 -14.95
CA PHE A 131 11.82 -18.82 -14.99
C PHE A 131 12.82 -19.95 -15.23
N GLN A 132 13.39 -19.97 -16.43
CA GLN A 132 14.55 -20.77 -16.82
C GLN A 132 15.41 -19.97 -17.80
N THR A 133 16.73 -20.22 -17.80
CA THR A 133 17.66 -19.77 -18.85
C THR A 133 18.11 -20.94 -19.73
N THR A 134 18.65 -20.63 -20.91
CA THR A 134 19.03 -21.59 -21.95
C THR A 134 20.24 -22.42 -21.51
N GLU A 135 20.20 -23.73 -21.78
CA GLU A 135 21.35 -24.63 -21.63
C GLU A 135 22.50 -24.23 -22.57
N GLY A 136 23.74 -24.34 -22.09
CA GLY A 136 24.96 -24.16 -22.88
C GLY A 136 25.23 -22.72 -23.33
N LYS A 137 24.64 -21.72 -22.67
CA LYS A 137 24.83 -20.30 -22.97
C LYS A 137 24.94 -19.47 -21.69
N ASP A 138 25.86 -18.51 -21.72
CA ASP A 138 25.87 -17.38 -20.79
C ASP A 138 24.66 -16.50 -21.11
N GLU A 139 23.61 -16.61 -20.29
CA GLU A 139 22.36 -15.89 -20.45
C GLU A 139 21.94 -15.27 -19.12
N LYS A 140 21.66 -13.96 -19.15
CA LYS A 140 20.95 -13.25 -18.09
C LYS A 140 19.48 -13.08 -18.48
N LYS A 141 18.59 -13.32 -17.53
CA LYS A 141 17.14 -13.11 -17.68
C LYS A 141 16.63 -12.30 -16.49
N SER A 142 15.72 -11.36 -16.76
CA SER A 142 15.11 -10.51 -15.75
C SER A 142 13.65 -10.87 -15.54
N PHE A 143 13.16 -10.68 -14.33
CA PHE A 143 11.74 -10.70 -14.00
C PHE A 143 11.42 -9.67 -12.92
N THR A 144 10.13 -9.43 -12.71
CA THR A 144 9.61 -8.43 -11.79
C THR A 144 8.99 -9.12 -10.59
N ILE A 145 9.37 -8.69 -9.38
CA ILE A 145 8.84 -9.15 -8.10
C ILE A 145 8.11 -7.97 -7.45
N ASP A 146 6.84 -8.13 -7.10
CA ASP A 146 6.10 -7.09 -6.40
C ASP A 146 6.58 -6.91 -4.96
N ILE A 147 6.54 -5.68 -4.45
CA ILE A 147 6.89 -5.35 -3.05
C ILE A 147 5.63 -5.41 -2.16
N HIS A 148 4.83 -6.46 -2.37
CA HIS A 148 3.60 -6.77 -1.63
C HIS A 148 3.25 -8.26 -1.74
N ASP A 149 2.47 -8.80 -0.80
CA ASP A 149 2.20 -10.24 -0.70
C ASP A 149 1.08 -10.72 -1.64
N HIS A 150 1.24 -10.43 -2.94
CA HIS A 150 0.35 -10.81 -4.07
C HIS A 150 -1.15 -10.52 -3.93
N LYS A 151 -1.52 -9.65 -2.99
CA LYS A 151 -2.86 -9.11 -2.83
C LYS A 151 -2.83 -7.66 -3.30
N ASN A 152 -3.83 -7.24 -4.07
CA ASN A 152 -3.96 -5.86 -4.56
C ASN A 152 -4.55 -4.91 -3.50
N ASP A 153 -4.73 -5.38 -2.26
CA ASP A 153 -5.27 -4.61 -1.16
C ASP A 153 -4.17 -3.91 -0.35
N TYR A 154 -4.44 -2.67 0.05
CA TYR A 154 -3.48 -1.80 0.75
C TYR A 154 -3.04 -2.35 2.11
N SER A 155 -3.87 -3.18 2.74
CA SER A 155 -3.55 -3.96 3.95
C SER A 155 -2.26 -4.77 3.80
N SER A 156 -2.14 -5.47 2.67
CA SER A 156 -1.06 -6.42 2.34
C SER A 156 0.25 -5.79 1.85
N LEU A 157 0.27 -4.46 1.68
CA LEU A 157 1.49 -3.75 1.32
C LEU A 157 2.43 -3.77 2.52
N LYS A 158 3.72 -4.03 2.28
CA LYS A 158 4.72 -4.19 3.35
C LYS A 158 5.00 -2.87 4.09
N LYS A 159 5.55 -2.94 5.31
CA LYS A 159 5.85 -1.77 6.17
C LYS A 159 7.19 -1.88 6.88
N GLY A 160 7.91 -0.79 7.08
CA GLY A 160 9.18 -0.84 7.83
C GLY A 160 10.29 -1.51 7.03
N LEU A 161 11.19 -2.23 7.71
CA LEU A 161 12.45 -2.77 7.15
C LEU A 161 12.26 -4.18 6.57
N TRP A 162 12.63 -4.39 5.30
CA TRP A 162 12.53 -5.68 4.60
C TRP A 162 13.78 -5.99 3.79
N TYR A 163 13.99 -7.27 3.50
CA TYR A 163 15.03 -7.83 2.65
C TYR A 163 14.38 -8.74 1.62
N LEU A 164 14.87 -8.71 0.37
CA LEU A 164 14.54 -9.73 -0.61
C LEU A 164 15.61 -10.81 -0.60
N HIS A 165 15.20 -12.05 -0.37
CA HIS A 165 16.02 -13.22 -0.60
C HIS A 165 15.69 -13.82 -1.95
N VAL A 166 16.73 -14.25 -2.66
CA VAL A 166 16.68 -14.97 -3.93
C VAL A 166 17.44 -16.28 -3.77
N TYR A 167 16.84 -17.36 -4.21
CA TYR A 167 17.43 -18.69 -4.27
C TYR A 167 17.40 -19.20 -5.72
N LEU A 168 18.51 -19.81 -6.15
CA LEU A 168 18.70 -20.31 -7.51
C LEU A 168 19.26 -21.74 -7.48
N ILE A 169 18.78 -22.58 -8.39
CA ILE A 169 19.40 -23.86 -8.73
C ILE A 169 19.60 -23.93 -10.25
N ASP A 170 20.81 -24.31 -10.68
CA ASP A 170 21.08 -24.67 -12.08
C ASP A 170 20.74 -26.14 -12.37
N ARG A 171 20.85 -26.55 -13.64
CA ARG A 171 20.64 -27.95 -14.07
C ARG A 171 21.71 -28.94 -13.58
N ALA A 172 22.84 -28.49 -13.06
CA ALA A 172 23.87 -29.33 -12.43
C ALA A 172 23.62 -29.55 -10.92
N GLY A 173 22.69 -28.82 -10.31
CA GLY A 173 22.38 -28.86 -8.89
C GLY A 173 23.23 -27.91 -8.03
N ASN A 174 23.92 -26.93 -8.63
CA ASN A 174 24.63 -25.91 -7.87
C ASN A 174 23.65 -24.84 -7.36
N GLU A 175 23.73 -24.53 -6.07
CA GLU A 175 22.80 -23.64 -5.39
C GLU A 175 23.43 -22.28 -5.03
N THR A 176 22.71 -21.19 -5.30
CA THR A 176 23.04 -19.81 -4.87
C THR A 176 21.91 -19.24 -4.03
N ASN A 177 22.26 -18.62 -2.90
CA ASN A 177 21.37 -17.74 -2.14
C ASN A 177 21.94 -16.31 -2.19
N THR A 178 21.09 -15.31 -2.38
CA THR A 178 21.47 -13.89 -2.35
C THR A 178 20.41 -13.09 -1.61
N CYS A 179 20.84 -12.29 -0.64
CA CYS A 179 20.01 -11.31 0.06
C CYS A 179 20.28 -9.92 -0.55
N SER A 180 19.23 -9.14 -0.75
CA SER A 180 19.31 -7.77 -1.24
C SER A 180 19.84 -6.80 -0.18
N GLU A 181 20.15 -5.57 -0.60
CA GLU A 181 20.21 -4.44 0.32
C GLU A 181 18.86 -4.29 1.05
N PRO A 182 18.84 -3.80 2.30
CA PRO A 182 17.59 -3.54 3.00
C PRO A 182 16.74 -2.49 2.27
N ILE A 183 15.43 -2.65 2.35
CA ILE A 183 14.46 -1.67 1.91
C ILE A 183 13.61 -1.20 3.10
N TYR A 184 13.19 0.07 3.08
CA TYR A 184 12.33 0.65 4.09
C TYR A 184 11.07 1.22 3.45
N ILE A 185 9.89 0.77 3.88
CA ILE A 185 8.61 1.10 3.25
C ILE A 185 7.77 1.97 4.20
N ASN A 186 7.50 3.20 3.73
CA ASN A 186 6.80 4.22 4.51
C ASN A 186 5.27 4.14 4.36
N LYS A 187 4.59 4.21 5.51
CA LYS A 187 3.14 4.30 5.66
C LYS A 187 2.81 5.34 6.75
N ALA A 188 1.63 5.96 6.65
CA ALA A 188 1.01 6.69 7.76
C ALA A 188 0.03 5.77 8.48
N TYR A 189 -0.15 6.01 9.77
CA TYR A 189 -0.95 5.19 10.68
C TYR A 189 -1.77 6.07 11.61
N ASN A 190 -2.79 5.49 12.23
CA ASN A 190 -3.27 5.95 13.52
C ASN A 190 -3.45 7.49 13.61
N LEU A 191 -4.40 8.05 12.85
CA LEU A 191 -4.89 9.39 13.18
C LEU A 191 -5.93 9.24 14.28
N LYS A 192 -5.76 10.03 15.34
CA LYS A 192 -6.61 10.04 16.51
C LYS A 192 -7.22 11.41 16.70
N ILE A 193 -8.45 11.47 17.19
CA ILE A 193 -8.97 12.68 17.83
C ILE A 193 -8.55 12.68 19.29
N ASN A 194 -7.85 13.73 19.71
CA ASN A 194 -7.38 13.91 21.09
C ASN A 194 -8.32 14.80 21.92
N THR A 195 -9.11 15.67 21.27
CA THR A 195 -10.11 16.55 21.90
C THR A 195 -11.14 17.03 20.90
N ILE A 196 -12.41 17.09 21.32
CA ILE A 196 -13.48 17.84 20.65
C ILE A 196 -13.93 18.93 21.62
N TYR A 197 -13.99 20.19 21.17
CA TYR A 197 -14.28 21.33 22.03
C TYR A 197 -15.78 21.57 22.31
N ASP A 198 -16.68 20.78 21.72
CA ASP A 198 -18.11 20.79 22.01
C ASP A 198 -18.39 20.32 23.46
N PHE A 199 -19.20 21.09 24.19
CA PHE A 199 -19.53 20.79 25.58
C PHE A 199 -20.17 19.40 25.77
N GLY A 200 -20.99 18.94 24.82
CA GLY A 200 -21.60 17.60 24.87
C GLY A 200 -20.56 16.47 24.85
N TRP A 201 -19.38 16.75 24.30
CA TRP A 201 -18.27 15.82 24.15
C TRP A 201 -17.21 15.93 25.24
N LYS A 202 -17.17 17.05 25.98
CA LYS A 202 -16.18 17.34 27.03
C LYS A 202 -15.96 16.16 27.98
N LYS A 203 -17.04 15.47 28.39
CA LYS A 203 -17.02 14.31 29.30
C LYS A 203 -16.21 13.09 28.82
N TYR A 204 -15.94 12.96 27.52
CA TYR A 204 -15.14 11.86 26.96
C TYR A 204 -13.63 12.16 27.04
N PHE A 205 -13.26 13.42 26.88
CA PHE A 205 -11.85 13.87 26.86
C PHE A 205 -11.39 14.49 28.18
N ARG A 206 -12.32 14.89 29.07
CA ARG A 206 -12.03 15.51 30.37
C ARG A 206 -12.90 14.94 31.49
N LYS A 207 -12.28 14.76 32.65
CA LYS A 207 -12.96 14.39 33.90
C LYS A 207 -13.71 15.59 34.50
N ALA A 208 -14.45 15.35 35.58
CA ALA A 208 -15.21 16.39 36.29
C ALA A 208 -14.34 17.55 36.85
N ASP A 209 -13.09 17.26 37.21
CA ASP A 209 -12.06 18.23 37.62
C ASP A 209 -11.37 18.94 36.45
N ASN A 210 -11.88 18.76 35.22
CA ASN A 210 -11.35 19.27 33.95
C ASN A 210 -9.98 18.69 33.52
N THR A 211 -9.41 17.74 34.26
CA THR A 211 -8.17 17.03 33.87
C THR A 211 -8.42 16.11 32.66
N PRO A 212 -7.40 15.87 31.80
CA PRO A 212 -7.54 14.95 30.68
C PRO A 212 -7.93 13.53 31.13
N THR A 213 -8.78 12.88 30.34
CA THR A 213 -8.99 11.42 30.43
C THR A 213 -7.85 10.70 29.72
N LYS A 214 -7.68 9.40 29.98
CA LYS A 214 -6.76 8.55 29.21
C LYS A 214 -7.02 8.65 27.69
N LEU A 215 -8.30 8.74 27.30
CA LEU A 215 -8.73 8.95 25.92
C LEU A 215 -8.20 10.25 25.27
N SER A 216 -7.98 11.30 26.06
CA SER A 216 -7.43 12.57 25.56
C SER A 216 -5.91 12.54 25.42
N SER A 217 -5.22 11.71 26.21
CA SER A 217 -3.78 11.48 26.12
C SER A 217 -3.42 10.52 24.99
N ASP A 218 -4.07 9.37 24.96
CA ASP A 218 -3.80 8.28 24.02
C ASP A 218 -4.41 8.57 22.63
N GLY A 219 -5.43 9.44 22.62
CA GLY A 219 -6.31 9.66 21.47
C GLY A 219 -7.35 8.55 21.33
N ILE A 220 -8.40 8.83 20.57
CA ILE A 220 -9.32 7.79 20.08
C ILE A 220 -9.19 7.69 18.57
N GLY A 221 -9.14 6.47 18.05
CA GLY A 221 -9.31 6.22 16.63
C GLY A 221 -10.66 6.72 16.13
N VAL A 222 -10.80 6.87 14.82
CA VAL A 222 -12.00 7.44 14.20
C VAL A 222 -13.20 6.53 14.47
N GLU A 223 -13.06 5.24 14.17
CA GLU A 223 -13.99 4.15 14.36
C GLU A 223 -14.57 4.02 15.79
N ASP A 224 -13.75 4.32 16.80
CA ASP A 224 -14.15 4.22 18.20
C ASP A 224 -14.88 5.47 18.73
N MET A 225 -14.97 6.56 17.95
CA MET A 225 -15.54 7.83 18.44
C MET A 225 -16.92 7.67 19.08
N PRO A 226 -17.16 8.32 20.23
CA PRO A 226 -18.45 8.31 20.90
C PRO A 226 -19.67 8.56 19.98
N VAL A 227 -19.61 9.48 19.00
CA VAL A 227 -20.70 9.72 18.01
C VAL A 227 -21.19 8.46 17.30
N TYR A 228 -20.34 7.45 17.11
CA TYR A 228 -20.69 6.20 16.45
C TYR A 228 -21.30 5.17 17.40
N LYS A 229 -21.16 5.36 18.72
CA LYS A 229 -21.51 4.36 19.76
C LYS A 229 -22.48 4.89 20.83
N ASN A 230 -22.93 6.16 20.79
CA ASN A 230 -23.73 6.79 21.85
C ASN A 230 -24.93 7.66 21.37
N LYS A 231 -25.60 8.31 22.32
CA LYS A 231 -26.78 9.19 22.07
C LYS A 231 -26.41 10.58 21.54
N GLU A 232 -25.13 10.92 21.49
CA GLU A 232 -24.60 12.15 20.89
C GLU A 232 -24.36 12.01 19.36
N GLY A 233 -24.86 10.94 18.72
CA GLY A 233 -24.80 10.60 17.29
C GLY A 233 -25.35 11.61 16.25
N LEU A 234 -25.59 12.86 16.65
CA LEU A 234 -25.91 13.97 15.75
C LEU A 234 -24.68 14.49 15.00
N GLY A 235 -23.49 14.37 15.59
CA GLY A 235 -22.23 14.89 15.06
C GLY A 235 -21.63 15.97 15.96
N ILE A 236 -20.55 16.58 15.49
CA ILE A 236 -19.90 17.72 16.15
C ILE A 236 -20.61 19.00 15.68
N LYS A 237 -21.00 19.91 16.57
CA LYS A 237 -21.68 21.14 16.12
C LYS A 237 -20.72 22.08 15.40
N MET A 238 -21.20 22.80 14.39
CA MET A 238 -20.37 23.82 13.73
C MET A 238 -19.92 24.92 14.70
N GLY A 239 -18.70 25.40 14.51
CA GLY A 239 -18.07 26.41 15.38
C GLY A 239 -17.24 25.85 16.53
N TYR A 240 -17.21 24.53 16.74
CA TYR A 240 -16.23 23.89 17.61
C TYR A 240 -15.03 23.37 16.80
N SER A 241 -13.84 23.56 17.37
CA SER A 241 -12.60 22.96 16.90
C SER A 241 -12.44 21.52 17.39
N ILE A 242 -11.54 20.81 16.73
CA ILE A 242 -11.18 19.42 16.99
C ILE A 242 -9.65 19.35 16.94
N ASP A 243 -9.01 18.74 17.93
CA ASP A 243 -7.57 18.50 17.92
C ASP A 243 -7.28 17.05 17.59
N LEU A 244 -6.39 16.85 16.61
CA LEU A 244 -6.02 15.55 16.08
C LEU A 244 -4.52 15.30 16.22
N SER A 245 -4.14 14.02 16.25
CA SER A 245 -2.77 13.55 16.12
C SER A 245 -2.68 12.51 15.02
N LEU A 246 -1.62 12.49 14.21
CA LEU A 246 -1.35 11.51 13.16
C LEU A 246 0.02 10.89 13.43
N ASP A 247 0.16 9.57 13.34
CA ASP A 247 1.47 8.93 13.39
C ASP A 247 1.96 8.63 11.96
N THR A 248 3.24 8.89 11.66
CA THR A 248 3.84 8.52 10.36
C THR A 248 5.20 7.90 10.57
N VAL A 249 5.53 6.88 9.80
CA VAL A 249 6.86 6.28 9.81
C VAL A 249 7.75 6.97 8.77
N GLY A 250 9.00 7.26 9.14
CA GLY A 250 10.02 7.76 8.21
C GLY A 250 9.91 9.24 7.77
N LEU A 251 8.98 10.04 8.30
CA LEU A 251 8.94 11.49 8.07
C LEU A 251 9.66 12.30 9.18
N ASP A 252 10.76 11.75 9.67
CA ASP A 252 11.57 12.23 10.79
C ASP A 252 12.55 13.36 10.45
N LYS A 253 12.86 13.55 9.15
CA LYS A 253 13.81 14.57 8.68
C LYS A 253 13.31 16.03 8.89
N PRO A 254 14.21 17.02 9.05
CA PRO A 254 13.85 18.42 9.31
C PRO A 254 12.82 19.02 8.37
N ASP A 255 12.98 18.78 7.06
CA ASP A 255 12.18 19.38 5.99
C ASP A 255 11.00 18.50 5.54
N SER A 256 10.78 17.36 6.23
CA SER A 256 9.57 16.56 6.05
C SER A 256 8.34 17.37 6.46
N ARG A 257 7.26 17.23 5.70
CA ARG A 257 5.95 17.81 6.01
C ARG A 257 4.84 16.82 5.70
N VAL A 258 3.72 16.91 6.41
CA VAL A 258 2.48 16.21 6.08
C VAL A 258 1.45 17.24 5.68
N ARG A 259 0.68 16.95 4.64
CA ARG A 259 -0.45 17.76 4.19
C ARG A 259 -1.72 16.99 4.47
N VAL A 260 -2.65 17.61 5.18
CA VAL A 260 -4.01 17.09 5.40
C VAL A 260 -4.97 17.98 4.63
N LYS A 261 -5.69 17.40 3.67
CA LYS A 261 -6.64 18.10 2.80
C LYS A 261 -8.05 17.61 3.12
N ALA A 262 -8.92 18.52 3.52
CA ALA A 262 -10.33 18.19 3.77
C ALA A 262 -11.12 18.13 2.46
N LEU A 263 -11.86 17.05 2.27
CA LEU A 263 -12.92 16.90 1.27
C LEU A 263 -14.27 16.94 1.99
N PHE A 264 -15.30 17.42 1.29
CA PHE A 264 -16.58 17.77 1.90
C PHE A 264 -17.74 17.10 1.17
N TYR A 265 -18.59 16.41 1.92
CA TYR A 265 -19.81 15.82 1.39
C TYR A 265 -21.00 16.16 2.28
N GLY A 266 -22.07 16.71 1.70
CA GLY A 266 -23.29 17.05 2.42
C GLY A 266 -24.28 15.89 2.35
N LEU A 267 -24.84 15.50 3.50
CA LEU A 267 -25.96 14.56 3.58
C LEU A 267 -27.26 15.36 3.58
N ASP A 268 -28.15 15.08 2.63
CA ASP A 268 -29.46 15.74 2.56
C ASP A 268 -30.56 15.00 3.33
N LYS A 269 -31.78 15.57 3.34
CA LYS A 269 -32.95 14.99 4.04
C LYS A 269 -33.41 13.64 3.45
N THR A 270 -32.95 13.25 2.26
CA THR A 270 -33.25 11.96 1.62
C THR A 270 -32.19 10.90 1.94
N ASN A 271 -31.21 11.23 2.80
CA ASN A 271 -30.00 10.47 3.00
C ASN A 271 -29.20 10.30 1.70
N THR A 272 -29.12 11.34 0.85
CA THR A 272 -28.20 11.33 -0.30
C THR A 272 -26.93 12.09 0.04
N LEU A 273 -25.77 11.47 -0.15
CA LEU A 273 -24.45 12.07 0.09
C LEU A 273 -23.91 12.70 -1.20
N THR A 274 -23.69 14.01 -1.21
CA THR A 274 -23.28 14.77 -2.41
C THR A 274 -21.98 15.55 -2.14
N PRO A 275 -21.05 15.72 -3.10
CA PRO A 275 -19.94 16.64 -2.92
C PRO A 275 -20.45 18.07 -2.73
N VAL A 276 -19.88 18.81 -1.78
CA VAL A 276 -20.33 20.17 -1.42
C VAL A 276 -19.19 21.17 -1.32
N ASP A 277 -19.52 22.42 -1.60
CA ASP A 277 -18.70 23.56 -1.24
C ASP A 277 -19.19 24.16 0.08
N VAL A 278 -18.23 24.58 0.90
CA VAL A 278 -18.47 25.19 2.20
C VAL A 278 -18.01 26.64 2.15
N TYR A 279 -18.92 27.53 2.49
CA TYR A 279 -18.74 28.97 2.46
C TYR A 279 -18.82 29.55 3.88
N ALA A 280 -18.04 30.58 4.19
CA ALA A 280 -18.08 31.27 5.48
C ALA A 280 -18.03 32.78 5.28
N TRP A 281 -18.51 33.55 6.27
CA TRP A 281 -18.35 34.99 6.26
C TRP A 281 -16.93 35.35 6.70
N ASN A 282 -16.23 36.14 5.90
CA ASN A 282 -14.96 36.74 6.31
C ASN A 282 -15.21 37.98 7.20
N LYS A 283 -14.13 38.54 7.75
CA LYS A 283 -14.15 39.80 8.53
C LYS A 283 -14.82 41.00 7.84
N ASP A 284 -14.81 41.06 6.51
CA ASP A 284 -15.40 42.15 5.72
C ASP A 284 -16.92 41.99 5.52
N GLY A 285 -17.53 40.94 6.08
CA GLY A 285 -18.94 40.64 5.86
C GLY A 285 -19.24 40.13 4.45
N LYS A 286 -18.26 39.53 3.77
CA LYS A 286 -18.45 38.83 2.49
C LYS A 286 -18.40 37.32 2.69
N LEU A 287 -19.28 36.61 1.98
CA LEU A 287 -19.26 35.16 1.93
C LEU A 287 -18.16 34.65 0.96
N ILE A 288 -17.26 33.80 1.45
CA ILE A 288 -16.13 33.23 0.70
C ILE A 288 -16.10 31.70 0.84
N ASN A 289 -15.73 30.97 -0.21
CA ASN A 289 -15.53 29.51 -0.14
C ASN A 289 -14.31 29.24 0.76
N ILE A 290 -14.43 28.38 1.77
CA ILE A 290 -13.31 28.04 2.66
C ILE A 290 -12.20 27.24 1.97
N SER A 291 -12.50 26.70 0.77
CA SER A 291 -11.53 26.05 -0.11
C SER A 291 -10.79 27.02 -1.05
N ASP A 292 -11.15 28.30 -1.09
CA ASP A 292 -10.36 29.34 -1.78
C ASP A 292 -9.08 29.62 -0.98
N ILE A 293 -7.92 29.63 -1.64
CA ILE A 293 -6.61 29.93 -1.04
C ILE A 293 -6.55 31.33 -0.40
N LYS A 294 -7.43 32.26 -0.83
CA LYS A 294 -7.57 33.61 -0.25
C LYS A 294 -8.45 33.66 1.00
N SER A 295 -9.08 32.54 1.38
CA SER A 295 -9.94 32.46 2.55
C SER A 295 -9.11 32.36 3.84
N GLU A 296 -9.47 33.15 4.86
CA GLU A 296 -8.83 33.08 6.18
C GLU A 296 -9.08 31.75 6.94
N TYR A 297 -9.95 30.92 6.38
CA TYR A 297 -10.28 29.57 6.84
C TYR A 297 -9.48 28.48 6.10
N TYR A 298 -8.81 28.79 4.98
CA TYR A 298 -8.16 27.79 4.13
C TYR A 298 -7.21 26.87 4.89
N THR A 299 -6.30 27.44 5.67
CA THR A 299 -5.29 26.69 6.45
C THR A 299 -5.81 26.04 7.74
N LYS A 300 -7.09 26.27 8.09
CA LYS A 300 -7.76 25.75 9.30
C LYS A 300 -8.83 24.70 8.98
N SER A 301 -9.32 24.72 7.74
CA SER A 301 -10.53 24.01 7.33
C SER A 301 -10.38 23.25 6.02
N LYS A 302 -9.43 23.63 5.14
CA LYS A 302 -9.23 22.98 3.84
C LYS A 302 -7.88 22.28 3.69
N LEU A 303 -6.78 22.96 3.96
CA LEU A 303 -5.43 22.48 3.70
C LEU A 303 -4.53 22.77 4.89
N LEU A 304 -4.26 21.77 5.71
CA LEU A 304 -3.38 21.89 6.86
C LEU A 304 -2.01 21.36 6.46
N GLU A 305 -1.00 22.24 6.43
CA GLU A 305 0.39 21.86 6.20
C GLU A 305 1.12 21.75 7.53
N LEU A 306 1.47 20.53 7.88
CA LEU A 306 2.13 20.13 9.11
C LEU A 306 3.61 20.04 8.82
N SER A 307 4.44 20.80 9.52
CA SER A 307 5.90 20.76 9.40
C SER A 307 6.51 20.28 10.72
N ARG A 308 7.84 20.33 10.86
CA ARG A 308 8.50 19.91 12.10
C ARG A 308 8.01 20.60 13.37
N SER A 309 7.45 21.82 13.28
CA SER A 309 6.82 22.49 14.43
C SER A 309 5.49 21.85 14.87
N SER A 310 4.88 21.02 14.02
CA SER A 310 3.70 20.20 14.32
C SER A 310 4.06 18.83 14.91
N ILE A 311 5.32 18.40 14.84
CA ILE A 311 5.78 17.14 15.44
C ILE A 311 5.94 17.32 16.95
N ILE A 312 5.37 16.41 17.72
CA ILE A 312 5.69 16.25 19.15
C ILE A 312 6.80 15.21 19.27
N THR A 313 7.70 15.40 20.25
CA THR A 313 8.79 14.49 20.59
C THR A 313 8.33 13.03 20.47
N PRO A 314 9.03 12.19 19.66
CA PRO A 314 8.69 10.78 19.53
C PRO A 314 8.52 10.14 20.91
N ASP A 315 7.49 9.31 21.04
CA ASP A 315 7.39 8.42 22.19
C ASP A 315 8.66 7.54 22.20
N ASN A 316 9.39 7.53 23.32
CA ASN A 316 10.62 6.73 23.44
C ASN A 316 10.37 5.22 23.24
N THR A 317 9.12 4.76 23.33
CA THR A 317 8.70 3.38 23.01
C THR A 317 8.44 3.15 21.52
N LYS A 318 8.42 4.21 20.69
CA LYS A 318 8.13 4.19 19.25
C LYS A 318 9.11 5.07 18.44
N PRO A 319 10.43 4.77 18.48
CA PRO A 319 11.46 5.65 17.92
C PRO A 319 11.38 5.89 16.39
N ASP A 320 10.74 5.00 15.64
CA ASP A 320 10.54 5.14 14.18
C ASP A 320 9.36 6.05 13.77
N TYR A 321 8.55 6.51 14.73
CA TYR A 321 7.32 7.26 14.47
C TYR A 321 7.49 8.76 14.71
N SER A 322 6.96 9.55 13.80
CA SER A 322 6.73 10.99 13.99
C SER A 322 5.24 11.24 14.23
N THR A 323 4.89 11.75 15.40
CA THR A 323 3.50 12.10 15.76
C THR A 323 3.26 13.59 15.51
N TRP A 324 2.42 13.89 14.51
CA TRP A 324 2.04 15.25 14.11
C TRP A 324 0.75 15.65 14.82
N LYS A 325 0.66 16.84 15.40
CA LYS A 325 -0.60 17.39 15.92
C LYS A 325 -1.10 18.56 15.10
N PHE A 326 -2.42 18.64 14.95
CA PHE A 326 -3.09 19.73 14.25
C PHE A 326 -4.51 19.94 14.76
N SER A 327 -5.02 21.16 14.59
CA SER A 327 -6.40 21.52 14.93
C SER A 327 -7.22 21.75 13.67
N TYR A 328 -8.39 21.14 13.61
CA TYR A 328 -9.37 21.31 12.54
C TYR A 328 -10.55 22.17 13.02
N PHE A 329 -11.10 23.02 12.14
CA PHE A 329 -12.19 23.92 12.50
C PHE A 329 -13.08 24.26 11.29
N ILE A 330 -14.40 24.25 11.49
CA ILE A 330 -15.38 24.86 10.57
C ILE A 330 -16.16 25.93 11.35
N PRO A 331 -16.26 27.18 10.84
CA PRO A 331 -16.92 28.27 11.56
C PRO A 331 -18.43 28.04 11.69
N TYR A 332 -19.00 28.50 12.80
CA TYR A 332 -20.42 28.30 13.15
C TYR A 332 -21.41 28.87 12.12
N ASN A 333 -20.97 29.88 11.38
CA ASN A 333 -21.76 30.60 10.39
C ASN A 333 -21.63 30.00 8.97
N ALA A 334 -20.93 28.86 8.82
CA ALA A 334 -20.71 28.23 7.53
C ALA A 334 -22.02 27.87 6.81
N ARG A 335 -22.01 28.01 5.48
CA ARG A 335 -23.10 27.69 4.56
C ARG A 335 -22.63 26.62 3.58
N ILE A 336 -23.44 25.60 3.39
CA ILE A 336 -23.08 24.40 2.61
C ILE A 336 -23.99 24.35 1.38
N VAL A 337 -23.39 24.25 0.19
CA VAL A 337 -24.08 24.16 -1.12
C VAL A 337 -23.51 23.02 -1.95
N LYS A 338 -24.25 22.55 -2.97
CA LYS A 338 -23.71 21.54 -3.90
C LYS A 338 -22.42 22.06 -4.55
N HIS A 339 -21.45 21.17 -4.75
CA HIS A 339 -20.16 21.56 -5.34
C HIS A 339 -20.34 22.22 -6.71
N GLY A 340 -19.60 23.31 -6.95
CA GLY A 340 -19.71 24.13 -8.16
C GLY A 340 -20.89 25.09 -8.19
N ALA A 341 -21.74 25.13 -7.15
CA ALA A 341 -22.79 26.13 -7.05
C ALA A 341 -22.23 27.50 -6.63
N ASN A 342 -22.96 28.56 -6.99
CA ASN A 342 -22.65 29.92 -6.52
C ASN A 342 -22.75 30.03 -5.00
N ALA A 343 -22.07 31.02 -4.44
CA ALA A 343 -22.17 31.41 -3.04
C ALA A 343 -23.66 31.58 -2.64
N PRO A 344 -24.14 30.93 -1.57
CA PRO A 344 -25.55 31.00 -1.19
C PRO A 344 -25.96 32.40 -0.75
N GLU A 345 -27.18 32.79 -1.09
CA GLU A 345 -27.82 34.00 -0.59
C GLU A 345 -28.03 33.94 0.94
N LEU A 346 -28.23 35.12 1.55
CA LEU A 346 -28.48 35.26 3.00
C LEU A 346 -29.60 34.35 3.51
N ASN A 347 -30.66 34.18 2.71
CA ASN A 347 -31.87 33.42 3.03
C ASN A 347 -31.93 32.03 2.36
N TYR A 348 -30.78 31.45 1.97
CA TYR A 348 -30.79 30.14 1.32
C TYR A 348 -31.38 29.03 2.22
N GLU A 349 -32.15 28.12 1.63
CA GLU A 349 -32.68 26.96 2.34
C GLU A 349 -31.56 25.95 2.65
N LYS A 350 -31.44 25.52 3.92
CA LYS A 350 -30.56 24.41 4.30
C LYS A 350 -31.06 23.09 3.70
N ARG A 351 -30.45 22.68 2.58
CA ARG A 351 -30.70 21.40 1.91
C ARG A 351 -30.04 20.20 2.60
N PHE A 352 -28.92 20.44 3.30
CA PHE A 352 -28.13 19.43 4.00
C PHE A 352 -28.38 19.46 5.52
N THR A 353 -28.41 18.28 6.13
CA THR A 353 -28.63 18.05 7.57
C THR A 353 -27.31 17.83 8.32
N LYS A 354 -26.34 17.18 7.66
CA LYS A 354 -24.99 16.92 8.17
C LYS A 354 -23.93 17.17 7.09
N LEU A 355 -22.70 17.42 7.53
CA LEU A 355 -21.51 17.57 6.67
C LEU A 355 -20.47 16.52 7.06
N LEU A 356 -20.15 15.62 6.13
CA LEU A 356 -19.03 14.70 6.22
C LEU A 356 -17.75 15.45 5.85
N VAL A 357 -16.77 15.40 6.74
CA VAL A 357 -15.39 15.81 6.47
C VAL A 357 -14.59 14.54 6.24
N VAL A 358 -13.89 14.44 5.10
CA VAL A 358 -12.99 13.33 4.77
C VAL A 358 -11.58 13.89 4.63
N PHE A 359 -10.60 13.35 5.36
CA PHE A 359 -9.20 13.75 5.22
C PHE A 359 -8.45 12.93 4.16
N ASP A 360 -7.86 13.66 3.22
CA ASP A 360 -6.89 13.24 2.22
C ASP A 360 -5.48 13.61 2.74
N ILE A 361 -4.67 12.61 3.09
CA ILE A 361 -3.39 12.76 3.81
C ILE A 361 -2.22 12.41 2.90
N ILE A 362 -1.31 13.36 2.74
CA ILE A 362 -0.18 13.28 1.83
C ILE A 362 1.10 13.68 2.57
N GLY A 363 2.02 12.74 2.76
CA GLY A 363 3.38 13.03 3.22
C GLY A 363 4.22 13.67 2.11
N TYR A 364 5.16 14.53 2.50
CA TYR A 364 6.22 15.01 1.64
C TYR A 364 7.53 14.80 2.39
N LYS A 365 8.37 13.90 1.89
CA LYS A 365 9.71 13.70 2.43
C LYS A 365 10.72 14.42 1.57
N ASP A 366 11.56 15.23 2.20
CA ASP A 366 12.68 15.86 1.52
C ASP A 366 13.95 15.00 1.59
N TYR A 367 14.68 15.00 0.49
CA TYR A 367 15.93 14.29 0.31
C TYR A 367 17.08 15.25 -0.09
N GLY A 368 16.88 16.56 0.10
CA GLY A 368 17.86 17.63 -0.12
C GLY A 368 18.01 18.04 -1.59
N SER A 369 17.97 17.08 -2.51
CA SER A 369 17.97 17.32 -3.96
C SER A 369 16.58 17.31 -4.59
N HIS A 370 15.59 16.74 -3.89
CA HIS A 370 14.21 16.59 -4.36
C HIS A 370 13.26 16.26 -3.20
N THR A 371 12.04 16.80 -3.26
CA THR A 371 10.93 16.36 -2.39
C THR A 371 10.12 15.28 -3.10
N LYS A 372 9.73 14.22 -2.39
CA LYS A 372 8.82 13.17 -2.90
C LYS A 372 7.53 13.12 -2.10
N THR A 373 6.45 12.82 -2.81
CA THR A 373 5.08 12.77 -2.31
C THR A 373 4.73 11.34 -1.91
N LEU A 374 4.14 11.17 -0.72
CA LEU A 374 3.67 9.91 -0.14
C LEU A 374 2.15 10.02 0.04
N GLU A 375 1.36 9.52 -0.89
CA GLU A 375 -0.11 9.59 -0.81
C GLU A 375 -0.63 8.43 0.06
N PHE A 376 -1.06 8.74 1.28
CA PHE A 376 -1.42 7.72 2.28
C PHE A 376 -2.90 7.33 2.22
N SER A 377 -3.76 8.27 1.83
CA SER A 377 -5.16 8.00 1.49
C SER A 377 -5.31 7.94 -0.03
N LYS A 378 -5.63 6.76 -0.57
CA LYS A 378 -6.04 6.65 -1.97
C LYS A 378 -7.35 7.41 -2.18
N LEU A 379 -7.39 8.30 -3.16
CA LEU A 379 -8.60 9.03 -3.53
C LEU A 379 -9.62 8.08 -4.17
N GLU A 380 -10.56 7.58 -3.37
CA GLU A 380 -11.80 7.01 -3.90
C GLU A 380 -12.80 8.09 -4.26
N ASN A 381 -13.21 8.09 -5.53
CA ASN A 381 -14.30 8.94 -6.04
C ASN A 381 -15.70 8.41 -5.64
N GLY A 382 -15.75 7.41 -4.76
CA GLY A 382 -16.94 6.63 -4.39
C GLY A 382 -17.89 7.28 -3.38
N TRP A 383 -17.44 8.23 -2.57
CA TRP A 383 -18.20 8.78 -1.42
C TRP A 383 -19.62 9.30 -1.72
N SER A 384 -19.88 9.76 -2.94
CA SER A 384 -21.19 10.25 -3.37
C SER A 384 -22.03 9.24 -4.14
N HIS A 385 -21.60 7.98 -4.19
CA HIS A 385 -22.34 6.86 -4.76
C HIS A 385 -23.05 6.12 -3.61
N GLY A 386 -24.29 5.71 -3.86
CA GLY A 386 -25.16 5.06 -2.88
C GLY A 386 -26.23 5.94 -2.23
N ASN A 387 -27.12 5.29 -1.48
CA ASN A 387 -28.26 5.88 -0.75
C ASN A 387 -27.88 6.39 0.66
N GLY A 388 -26.66 6.95 0.78
CA GLY A 388 -26.17 7.70 1.93
C GLY A 388 -26.58 7.19 3.31
N GLY A 389 -26.25 5.93 3.60
CA GLY A 389 -25.97 5.55 4.99
C GLY A 389 -24.92 6.48 5.62
N ILE A 390 -24.57 6.25 6.89
CA ILE A 390 -23.64 7.12 7.66
C ILE A 390 -22.25 7.28 6.98
N TYR A 391 -21.97 6.55 5.91
CA TYR A 391 -20.72 6.59 5.13
C TYR A 391 -20.90 6.47 3.60
N GLY A 392 -22.13 6.60 3.06
CA GLY A 392 -22.40 6.28 1.64
C GLY A 392 -22.40 4.77 1.40
N GLU A 393 -21.71 4.30 0.36
CA GLU A 393 -21.36 2.89 0.13
C GLU A 393 -20.15 2.38 0.93
N ASN A 394 -19.47 3.25 1.68
CA ASN A 394 -18.24 2.90 2.40
C ASN A 394 -18.55 2.45 3.83
N TYR A 395 -17.57 1.89 4.54
CA TYR A 395 -17.70 1.48 5.95
C TYR A 395 -16.62 2.17 6.81
N PRO A 396 -16.89 2.38 8.12
CA PRO A 396 -15.83 2.75 9.05
C PRO A 396 -14.85 1.57 9.21
N VAL A 397 -13.57 1.89 9.37
CA VAL A 397 -12.51 0.88 9.41
C VAL A 397 -12.19 0.51 10.86
N ASP A 398 -12.39 -0.74 11.25
CA ASP A 398 -12.40 -1.15 12.67
C ASP A 398 -11.04 -1.17 13.41
N SER A 399 -9.88 -0.95 12.77
CA SER A 399 -8.60 -1.09 13.51
C SER A 399 -7.37 -0.31 13.03
N ASP A 400 -7.40 0.44 11.92
CA ASP A 400 -6.29 1.33 11.54
C ASP A 400 -6.65 2.20 10.33
N LEU A 401 -5.80 3.19 10.05
CA LEU A 401 -5.84 3.97 8.79
C LEU A 401 -5.79 3.06 7.54
N LEU A 402 -5.10 1.93 7.68
CA LEU A 402 -4.99 0.78 6.79
C LEU A 402 -4.74 -0.46 7.67
N THR A 403 -5.75 -1.30 7.89
CA THR A 403 -5.65 -2.46 8.80
C THR A 403 -4.72 -3.54 8.24
N GLU A 404 -4.07 -4.32 9.11
CA GLU A 404 -3.23 -5.46 8.69
C GLU A 404 -4.05 -6.66 8.19
N GLU A 405 -5.29 -6.83 8.67
CA GLU A 405 -6.22 -7.87 8.22
C GLU A 405 -7.63 -7.31 7.99
N PRO A 406 -8.33 -7.70 6.91
CA PRO A 406 -9.75 -7.43 6.76
C PRO A 406 -10.60 -8.20 7.75
N PRO A 407 -11.54 -7.54 8.47
CA PRO A 407 -12.55 -8.25 9.25
C PRO A 407 -13.49 -8.97 8.28
N TYR A 408 -13.26 -10.29 8.15
CA TYR A 408 -13.97 -11.29 7.34
C TYR A 408 -15.36 -10.89 6.79
N ARG A 409 -15.36 -10.23 5.63
CA ARG A 409 -16.33 -10.32 4.53
C ARG A 409 -15.81 -9.54 3.34
N ASP A 410 -16.01 -10.06 2.15
CA ASP A 410 -15.54 -9.43 0.91
C ASP A 410 -16.12 -8.01 0.75
N GLU A 411 -15.31 -7.11 0.17
CA GLU A 411 -15.65 -5.72 -0.25
C GLU A 411 -15.69 -4.58 0.80
N LEU A 412 -15.06 -4.69 1.97
CA LEU A 412 -15.02 -3.60 2.99
C LEU A 412 -13.94 -2.51 2.78
N LYS A 413 -14.10 -1.78 1.66
CA LYS A 413 -13.73 -0.38 1.37
C LYS A 413 -13.03 0.48 2.48
N TYR A 414 -11.70 0.44 2.53
CA TYR A 414 -10.81 1.24 3.41
C TYR A 414 -10.55 2.68 2.92
N HIS A 415 -11.42 3.65 3.25
CA HIS A 415 -11.31 4.98 2.63
C HIS A 415 -11.34 6.14 3.61
N GLY A 416 -10.31 6.98 3.54
CA GLY A 416 -10.24 8.31 4.15
C GLY A 416 -10.42 8.30 5.67
N GLN A 417 -10.41 9.49 6.27
CA GLN A 417 -10.68 9.63 7.69
C GLN A 417 -11.79 10.61 7.92
N VAL A 418 -12.84 10.11 8.56
CA VAL A 418 -14.19 10.62 8.38
C VAL A 418 -14.88 10.96 9.68
N PHE A 419 -15.52 12.12 9.71
CA PHE A 419 -16.42 12.48 10.80
C PHE A 419 -17.46 13.51 10.36
N TRP A 420 -18.52 13.58 11.16
CA TRP A 420 -19.71 14.34 10.85
C TRP A 420 -19.82 15.61 11.67
N TYR A 421 -20.01 16.74 10.99
CA TYR A 421 -20.56 17.96 11.58
C TYR A 421 -22.10 17.96 11.49
N ASP A 422 -22.77 18.35 12.58
CA ASP A 422 -24.19 18.68 12.60
C ASP A 422 -24.38 20.09 12.03
N LEU A 423 -25.22 20.22 10.98
CA LEU A 423 -25.53 21.51 10.36
C LEU A 423 -26.79 22.17 10.95
N SER A 424 -27.54 21.44 11.78
CA SER A 424 -28.76 21.90 12.46
C SER A 424 -28.43 22.67 13.74
N HIS A 425 -27.31 22.34 14.40
CA HIS A 425 -26.87 22.93 15.66
C HIS A 425 -25.45 23.50 15.58
N THR A 426 -25.22 24.59 16.30
CA THR A 426 -23.97 25.34 16.30
C THR A 426 -23.55 25.71 17.73
N VAL A 427 -22.30 26.14 17.93
CA VAL A 427 -21.85 26.75 19.21
C VAL A 427 -22.74 27.92 19.65
N MET A 428 -23.33 28.68 18.71
CA MET A 428 -24.22 29.80 19.04
C MET A 428 -25.55 29.35 19.65
N ASP A 429 -26.00 28.12 19.39
CA ASP A 429 -27.19 27.58 20.04
C ASP A 429 -26.95 27.32 21.53
N ASP A 430 -25.73 26.97 21.93
CA ASP A 430 -25.37 26.80 23.34
C ASP A 430 -25.19 28.14 24.05
N VAL A 431 -24.62 29.15 23.37
CA VAL A 431 -24.57 30.55 23.84
C VAL A 431 -25.97 31.13 24.05
N ASN A 432 -26.82 31.07 23.02
CA ASN A 432 -28.16 31.66 23.04
C ASN A 432 -29.11 30.98 24.04
N LYS A 433 -28.89 29.70 24.34
CA LYS A 433 -29.65 28.95 25.37
C LYS A 433 -29.10 29.15 26.78
N GLY A 434 -28.11 30.03 26.99
CA GLY A 434 -27.56 30.36 28.30
C GLY A 434 -26.90 29.17 29.00
N ARG A 435 -26.39 28.17 28.26
CA ARG A 435 -25.63 27.07 28.84
C ARG A 435 -24.34 27.65 29.42
N LYS A 436 -24.16 27.51 30.73
CA LYS A 436 -22.96 27.99 31.43
C LYS A 436 -21.73 27.20 30.96
N TRP A 437 -20.67 27.93 30.65
CA TRP A 437 -19.40 27.43 30.11
C TRP A 437 -18.48 26.89 31.22
#